data_AF-A0A5M9MJY2-F1
#
_entry.id   AF-A0A5M9MJY2-F1
#
_cell.length_a   1.000
_cell.length_b   1.000
_cell.length_c   1.000
_cell.angle_alpha   90.00
_cell.angle_beta   90.00
_cell.angle_gamma   90.00
#
_symmetry.space_group_name_H-M   'P 1'
#
loop_
_entity.id
_entity.type
_entity.pdbx_description
1 polymer ?
#
loop_
_entity_poly.entity_id
_entity_poly.type
_entity_poly.pdbx_seq_one_letter_code
_entity_poly.pdbx_strand_id
1 'polypeptide(L)'
;MQAVPESRQQTFEEIYGPPENFLEIEVRNPQTHGTSRNMYTSYEIVCRTNIPAFKLKHSIVFTNRFSDDVIEHRRKGLQRFLEVVAGHPLLQTGSKVLASFIQDPNWDRNAW
;
A
#
# COMPACT_ATOMS: atom_id res chain seq x y z
N MET A 1 -2.71 49.81 -30.73
CA MET A 1 -2.04 49.72 -29.41
C MET A 1 -1.99 48.25 -29.02
N GLN A 2 -0.89 47.74 -28.46
CA GLN A 2 -0.70 46.33 -28.08
C GLN A 2 -1.42 45.97 -26.76
N ALA A 3 -1.93 44.72 -26.73
CA ALA A 3 -2.03 43.73 -25.63
C ALA A 3 -2.71 44.03 -24.28
N VAL A 4 -3.76 43.25 -23.99
CA VAL A 4 -3.86 42.39 -22.79
C VAL A 4 -4.44 41.04 -23.26
N PRO A 5 -3.88 39.86 -22.91
CA PRO A 5 -4.58 38.60 -23.08
C PRO A 5 -5.73 38.58 -22.06
N GLU A 6 -6.93 38.92 -22.50
CA GLU A 6 -8.10 38.99 -21.64
C GLU A 6 -8.54 37.57 -21.27
N SER A 7 -8.79 37.39 -19.97
CA SER A 7 -8.98 36.13 -19.26
C SER A 7 -9.72 35.08 -20.10
N ARG A 8 -9.06 33.94 -20.34
CA ARG A 8 -9.70 32.73 -20.86
C ARG A 8 -11.01 32.51 -20.08
N GLN A 9 -12.14 32.59 -20.78
CA GLN A 9 -13.44 32.29 -20.21
C GLN A 9 -13.43 30.85 -19.70
N GLN A 10 -13.62 30.68 -18.40
CA GLN A 10 -13.73 29.37 -17.76
C GLN A 10 -14.99 28.67 -18.28
N THR A 11 -14.89 27.39 -18.61
CA THR A 11 -16.04 26.63 -19.10
C THR A 11 -17.01 26.38 -17.95
N PHE A 12 -18.31 26.28 -18.24
CA PHE A 12 -19.32 25.97 -17.21
C PHE A 12 -19.02 24.64 -16.48
N GLU A 13 -18.36 23.69 -17.15
CA GLU A 13 -17.86 22.45 -16.55
C GLU A 13 -16.65 22.64 -15.62
N GLU A 14 -15.80 23.65 -15.82
CA GLU A 14 -14.72 23.98 -14.88
C GLU A 14 -15.24 24.74 -13.64
N ILE A 15 -16.28 25.57 -13.81
CA ILE A 15 -16.87 26.38 -12.71
C ILE A 15 -17.85 25.55 -11.86
N TYR A 16 -18.61 24.64 -12.49
CA TYR A 16 -19.66 23.87 -11.84
C TYR A 16 -19.41 22.34 -11.84
N GLY A 17 -18.31 21.87 -12.43
CA GLY A 17 -17.95 20.46 -12.45
C GLY A 17 -17.45 19.96 -11.09
N PRO A 18 -17.70 18.69 -10.75
CA PRO A 18 -17.17 18.12 -9.51
C PRO A 18 -15.64 18.20 -9.52
N PRO A 19 -14.99 18.59 -8.40
CA PRO A 19 -13.54 18.69 -8.34
C PRO A 19 -12.88 17.36 -8.72
N GLU A 20 -11.78 17.43 -9.46
CA GLU A 20 -10.94 16.28 -9.82
C GLU A 20 -10.62 15.42 -8.59
N ASN A 21 -10.34 14.14 -8.83
CA ASN A 21 -10.11 13.18 -7.78
C ASN A 21 -9.10 13.69 -6.72
N PHE A 22 -9.51 13.77 -5.45
CA PHE A 22 -8.66 14.11 -4.32
C PHE A 22 -8.37 12.90 -3.44
N LEU A 23 -7.19 12.90 -2.85
CA LEU A 23 -6.78 11.94 -1.83
C LEU A 23 -6.00 12.69 -0.75
N GLU A 24 -6.56 12.72 0.45
CA GLU A 24 -5.95 13.29 1.64
C GLU A 24 -5.73 12.18 2.66
N ILE A 25 -4.49 12.01 3.10
CA ILE A 25 -4.11 11.01 4.10
C ILE A 25 -3.35 11.71 5.22
N GLU A 26 -3.84 11.57 6.45
CA GLU A 26 -3.18 12.02 7.66
C GLU A 26 -2.77 10.80 8.50
N VAL A 27 -1.53 10.79 8.97
CA VAL A 27 -1.05 9.82 9.96
C VAL A 27 -0.80 10.59 11.25
N ARG A 28 -1.59 10.32 12.28
CA ARG A 28 -1.60 11.10 13.52
C ARG A 28 -1.76 10.22 14.75
N ASN A 29 -1.76 10.86 15.92
CA ASN A 29 -1.99 10.26 17.22
C ASN A 29 -1.11 9.01 17.46
N PRO A 30 0.22 9.16 17.57
CA PRO A 30 1.09 8.03 17.89
C PRO A 30 0.73 7.45 19.26
N GLN A 31 0.39 6.17 19.29
CA GLN A 31 0.04 5.42 20.51
C GLN A 31 1.06 4.33 20.74
N THR A 32 1.69 4.32 21.90
CA THR A 32 2.67 3.31 22.26
C THR A 32 1.98 2.17 23.02
N HIS A 33 2.12 0.96 22.50
CA HIS A 33 1.55 -0.26 23.04
C HIS A 33 2.65 -1.18 23.57
N GLY A 34 2.27 -2.12 24.43
CA GLY A 34 3.18 -3.12 24.99
C GLY A 34 3.96 -2.61 26.20
N THR A 35 4.78 -3.50 26.76
CA THR A 35 5.58 -3.22 27.97
C THR A 35 7.02 -3.61 27.71
N SER A 36 7.96 -2.70 28.03
CA SER A 36 9.40 -2.95 27.98
C SER A 36 9.90 -3.42 26.60
N ARG A 37 10.13 -4.72 26.40
CA ARG A 37 10.84 -5.27 25.22
C ARG A 37 9.99 -5.43 23.96
N ASN A 38 8.66 -5.48 24.08
CA ASN A 38 7.74 -5.66 22.95
C ASN A 38 6.90 -4.40 22.72
N MET A 39 7.55 -3.24 22.84
CA MET A 39 6.89 -1.95 22.71
C MET A 39 6.83 -1.57 21.23
N TYR A 40 5.63 -1.25 20.74
CA TYR A 40 5.44 -0.79 19.37
C TYR A 40 4.52 0.44 19.35
N THR A 41 4.77 1.34 18.41
CA THR A 41 3.94 2.53 18.22
C THR A 41 2.99 2.31 17.05
N SER A 42 1.69 2.40 17.31
CA SER A 42 0.66 2.43 16.29
C SER A 42 0.25 3.87 15.99
N TYR A 43 -0.36 4.08 14.82
CA TYR A 43 -0.83 5.38 14.37
C TYR A 43 -2.29 5.28 13.94
N GLU A 44 -3.00 6.39 14.07
CA GLU A 44 -4.30 6.60 13.44
C GLU A 44 -4.08 7.10 12.02
N ILE A 45 -4.58 6.37 11.03
CA ILE A 45 -4.59 6.78 9.62
C ILE A 45 -5.99 7.29 9.30
N VAL A 46 -6.09 8.58 9.00
CA VAL A 46 -7.30 9.18 8.45
C VAL A 46 -7.12 9.33 6.95
N CYS A 47 -8.09 8.85 6.19
CA CYS A 47 -8.09 8.95 4.73
C CYS A 47 -9.41 9.54 4.25
N ARG A 48 -9.34 10.58 3.42
CA ARG A 48 -10.47 11.26 2.77
C ARG A 48 -10.22 11.27 1.27
N THR A 49 -11.17 10.78 0.49
CA THR A 49 -11.01 10.71 -0.97
C THR A 49 -12.35 10.63 -1.68
N ASN A 50 -12.41 11.15 -2.91
CA ASN A 50 -13.50 10.88 -3.86
C ASN A 50 -13.12 9.85 -4.94
N ILE A 51 -11.90 9.29 -4.95
CA ILE A 51 -11.42 8.32 -5.93
C ILE A 51 -12.34 7.08 -5.96
N PRO A 52 -12.87 6.65 -7.13
CA PRO A 52 -13.77 5.51 -7.25
C PRO A 52 -13.17 4.15 -6.84
N ALA A 53 -11.85 3.99 -6.92
CA ALA A 53 -11.16 2.76 -6.49
C ALA A 53 -11.25 2.50 -4.98
N PHE A 54 -11.49 3.53 -4.17
CA PHE A 54 -11.65 3.41 -2.72
C PHE A 54 -13.12 3.20 -2.38
N LYS A 55 -13.40 2.13 -1.63
CA LYS A 55 -14.76 1.78 -1.20
C LYS A 55 -15.35 2.82 -0.24
N LEU A 56 -14.51 3.45 0.58
CA LEU A 56 -14.92 4.44 1.59
C LEU A 56 -14.41 5.83 1.19
N LYS A 57 -15.29 6.83 1.25
CA LYS A 57 -14.93 8.24 1.00
C LYS A 57 -14.22 8.90 2.17
N HIS A 58 -14.45 8.38 3.38
CA HIS A 58 -13.75 8.75 4.59
C HIS A 58 -13.53 7.50 5.43
N SER A 59 -12.32 7.29 5.93
CA SER A 59 -11.99 6.17 6.80
C SER A 59 -10.96 6.57 7.86
N ILE A 60 -11.10 6.00 9.04
CA ILE A 60 -10.14 6.14 10.14
C ILE A 60 -9.73 4.72 10.53
N VAL A 61 -8.45 4.41 10.45
CA VAL A 61 -7.91 3.07 10.72
C VAL A 61 -6.75 3.18 11.69
N PHE A 62 -6.82 2.43 12.79
CA PHE A 62 -5.68 2.22 13.66
C PHE A 62 -4.78 1.14 13.05
N THR A 63 -3.58 1.52 12.61
CA THR A 63 -2.67 0.58 11.95
C THR A 63 -1.86 -0.18 12.99
N ASN A 64 -2.30 -1.39 13.33
CA ASN A 64 -1.47 -2.37 14.04
C ASN A 64 -0.71 -3.31 13.08
N ARG A 65 -0.50 -2.88 11.83
CA ARG A 65 0.03 -3.72 10.76
C ARG A 65 1.50 -4.10 10.93
N PHE A 66 2.17 -3.47 11.89
CA PHE A 66 3.59 -3.65 12.20
C PHE A 66 3.82 -4.07 13.66
N SER A 67 2.80 -4.59 14.36
CA SER A 67 3.06 -5.25 15.65
C SER A 67 3.87 -6.53 15.45
N ASP A 68 4.60 -6.89 16.49
CA ASP A 68 5.34 -8.15 16.57
C ASP A 68 4.44 -9.35 16.25
N ASP A 69 3.21 -9.39 16.76
CA ASP A 69 2.26 -10.47 16.49
C ASP A 69 1.89 -10.57 15.00
N VAL A 70 1.62 -9.44 14.35
CA VAL A 70 1.27 -9.42 12.92
C VAL A 70 2.49 -9.77 12.06
N ILE A 71 3.67 -9.28 12.43
CA ILE A 71 4.94 -9.59 11.75
C ILE A 71 5.25 -11.08 11.88
N GLU A 72 5.13 -11.65 13.09
CA GLU A 72 5.42 -13.06 13.33
C GLU A 72 4.38 -13.97 12.66
N HIS A 73 3.10 -13.59 12.66
CA HIS A 73 2.08 -14.31 11.90
C HIS A 73 2.38 -14.31 10.40
N ARG A 74 2.78 -13.16 9.83
CA ARG A 74 3.21 -13.07 8.42
C ARG A 74 4.44 -13.90 8.14
N ARG A 75 5.45 -13.89 9.02
CA ARG A 75 6.67 -14.70 8.90
C ARG A 75 6.33 -16.20 8.86
N LYS A 76 5.49 -16.68 9.78
CA LYS A 76 5.01 -18.08 9.81
C LYS A 76 4.23 -18.43 8.55
N GLY A 77 3.33 -17.55 8.09
CA GLY A 77 2.57 -17.74 6.86
C GLY A 77 3.45 -17.82 5.63
N LEU A 78 4.44 -16.93 5.51
CA LEU A 78 5.42 -16.93 4.43
C LEU A 78 6.28 -18.19 4.44
N GLN A 79 6.76 -18.62 5.61
CA GLN A 79 7.49 -19.87 5.75
C GLN A 79 6.67 -21.05 5.22
N ARG A 80 5.42 -21.20 5.69
CA ARG A 80 4.55 -22.29 5.25
C ARG A 80 4.26 -22.23 3.76
N PHE A 81 4.03 -21.04 3.22
CA PHE A 81 3.82 -20.84 1.79
C PHE A 81 5.03 -21.32 0.97
N LEU A 82 6.25 -20.88 1.35
CA LEU A 82 7.46 -21.27 0.65
C LEU A 82 7.73 -22.79 0.75
N GLU A 83 7.52 -23.40 1.92
CA GLU A 83 7.63 -24.85 2.09
C GLU A 83 6.71 -25.62 1.13
N VAL A 84 5.45 -25.19 1.02
CA VAL A 84 4.45 -25.84 0.15
C VAL A 84 4.80 -25.65 -1.32
N VAL A 85 5.12 -24.41 -1.72
CA VAL A 85 5.39 -24.06 -3.13
C VAL A 85 6.71 -24.68 -3.59
N ALA A 86 7.77 -24.56 -2.81
CA ALA A 86 9.08 -25.11 -3.12
C ALA A 86 9.08 -26.65 -3.08
N GLY A 87 8.24 -27.27 -2.25
CA GLY A 87 8.09 -28.71 -2.16
C GLY A 87 7.22 -29.35 -3.26
N HIS A 88 6.56 -28.56 -4.10
CA HIS A 88 5.59 -29.09 -5.06
C HIS A 88 6.29 -29.60 -6.35
N PRO A 89 6.18 -30.90 -6.72
CA PRO A 89 6.94 -31.48 -7.83
C PRO A 89 6.72 -30.80 -9.19
N LEU A 90 5.49 -30.36 -9.48
CA LEU A 90 5.19 -29.65 -10.73
C LEU A 90 5.73 -28.22 -10.74
N LEU A 91 5.89 -27.58 -9.58
CA LEU A 91 6.44 -26.23 -9.52
C LEU A 91 7.96 -26.27 -9.56
N GLN A 92 8.57 -27.30 -8.98
CA GLN A 92 10.02 -27.54 -9.06
C GLN A 92 10.49 -27.73 -10.52
N THR A 93 9.70 -28.42 -11.35
CA THR A 93 10.07 -28.72 -12.73
C THR A 93 9.48 -27.74 -13.75
N GLY A 94 8.30 -27.19 -13.45
CA GLY A 94 7.57 -26.31 -14.37
C GLY A 94 7.86 -24.81 -14.21
N SER A 95 8.43 -24.39 -13.08
CA SER A 95 8.71 -22.97 -12.83
C SER A 95 10.15 -22.60 -13.17
N LYS A 96 10.33 -21.65 -14.08
CA LYS A 96 11.63 -21.05 -14.40
C LYS A 96 12.12 -20.04 -13.36
N VAL A 97 11.23 -19.60 -12.46
CA VAL A 97 11.47 -18.49 -11.53
C VAL A 97 11.60 -18.97 -10.08
N LEU A 98 11.02 -20.13 -9.75
CA LEU A 98 10.93 -20.58 -8.35
C LEU A 98 12.31 -20.74 -7.69
N ALA A 99 13.25 -21.37 -8.37
CA ALA A 99 14.58 -21.59 -7.84
C ALA A 99 15.34 -20.27 -7.64
N SER A 100 15.33 -19.38 -8.64
CA SER A 100 16.00 -18.08 -8.54
C SER A 100 15.35 -17.18 -7.49
N PHE A 101 14.03 -17.17 -7.40
CA PHE A 101 13.30 -16.41 -6.37
C PHE A 101 13.69 -16.80 -4.94
N ILE A 102 14.02 -18.08 -4.70
CA ILE A 102 14.39 -18.57 -3.37
C ILE A 102 15.89 -18.45 -3.10
N GLN A 103 16.73 -18.64 -4.12
CA GLN A 103 18.18 -18.85 -3.94
C GLN A 103 19.05 -17.67 -4.38
N ASP A 104 18.56 -16.81 -5.28
CA ASP A 104 19.34 -15.67 -5.79
C ASP A 104 19.19 -14.45 -4.84
N PRO A 105 20.26 -14.04 -4.14
CA PRO A 105 20.20 -12.86 -3.26
C PRO A 105 19.98 -11.54 -4.02
N ASN A 106 20.20 -11.53 -5.33
CA ASN A 106 20.01 -10.39 -6.21
C ASN A 106 18.82 -10.59 -7.16
N TRP A 107 17.84 -11.41 -6.77
CA TRP A 107 16.67 -11.69 -7.60
C TRP A 107 15.96 -10.39 -8.02
N ASP A 108 15.76 -10.24 -9.33
CA ASP A 108 15.01 -9.12 -9.92
C ASP A 108 13.79 -9.64 -10.68
N ARG A 109 12.61 -9.13 -10.30
CA ARG A 109 11.34 -9.45 -10.96
C ARG A 109 11.30 -9.08 -12.45
N ASN A 110 12.15 -8.16 -12.90
CA ASN A 110 12.17 -7.72 -14.30
C ASN A 110 13.10 -8.55 -15.18
N ALA A 111 13.90 -9.43 -14.57
CA ALA A 111 14.87 -10.28 -15.27
C ALA A 111 14.31 -11.66 -15.68
N TRP A 112 13.07 -12.01 -15.28
CA TRP A 112 12.50 -13.35 -15.39
C TRP A 112 11.05 -13.37 -15.86
#